data_AF-A0A263D2E2-F1
#
_entry.id   AF-A0A263D2E2-F1
#
_cell.length_a   1.000
_cell.length_b   1.000
_cell.length_c   1.000
_cell.angle_alpha   90.00
_cell.angle_beta   90.00
_cell.angle_gamma   90.00
#
_symmetry.space_group_name_H-M   'P 1'
#
loop_
_entity.id
_entity.type
_entity.pdbx_description
1 polymer ?
#
loop_
_entity_poly.entity_id
_entity_poly.type
_entity_poly.pdbx_seq_one_letter_code
_entity_poly.pdbx_strand_id
1 'polypeptide(L)'
;MTAASGLTLQVLGGDTGSAPCEEATRVVRQFHERIAGRQAAGSDEPATGSVEGWDCVSGPPSAQGGTSCGKGTLTVLAAVVPAE
;
A
#
# COMPACT_ATOMS: atom_id res chain seq x y z
N MET A 1 -9.74 -2.03 -2.46
CA MET A 1 -8.95 -3.01 -3.24
C MET A 1 -8.38 -4.05 -2.28
N THR A 2 -7.75 -5.13 -2.76
CA THR A 2 -7.22 -6.19 -1.87
C THR A 2 -5.72 -6.02 -1.65
N ALA A 3 -5.29 -6.12 -0.40
CA ALA A 3 -3.90 -6.17 0.01
C ALA A 3 -3.26 -7.52 -0.39
N ALA A 4 -1.93 -7.58 -0.39
CA ALA A 4 -1.20 -8.82 -0.64
C ALA A 4 -1.46 -9.90 0.43
N SER A 5 -1.85 -9.48 1.63
CA SER A 5 -2.31 -10.34 2.73
C SER A 5 -3.72 -10.90 2.55
N GLY A 6 -4.45 -10.49 1.52
CA GLY A 6 -5.85 -10.86 1.30
C GLY A 6 -6.86 -9.97 2.03
N LEU A 7 -6.40 -9.00 2.82
CA LEU A 7 -7.25 -8.06 3.55
C LEU A 7 -7.72 -6.90 2.65
N THR A 8 -8.77 -6.18 3.06
CA THR A 8 -9.25 -5.00 2.32
C THR A 8 -8.32 -3.82 2.57
N LEU A 9 -7.84 -3.18 1.50
CA LEU A 9 -6.97 -2.01 1.54
C LEU A 9 -7.73 -0.78 1.00
N GLN A 10 -7.65 0.31 1.74
CA GLN A 10 -8.21 1.61 1.39
C GLN A 10 -7.09 2.63 1.23
N VAL A 11 -7.05 3.30 0.08
CA VAL A 11 -6.12 4.40 -0.17
C VAL A 11 -6.64 5.64 0.54
N LEU A 12 -5.81 6.17 1.43
CA LEU A 12 -6.01 7.41 2.15
C LEU A 12 -5.49 8.54 1.25
N GLY A 13 -6.20 8.84 0.18
CA GLY A 13 -5.90 9.97 -0.70
C GLY A 13 -6.66 11.22 -0.27
N GLY A 14 -6.01 12.39 -0.27
CA GLY A 14 -6.74 13.66 -0.11
C GLY A 14 -5.99 14.84 0.51
N ASP A 15 -4.82 14.63 1.14
CA ASP A 15 -4.12 15.72 1.83
C ASP A 15 -3.08 16.44 0.97
N THR A 16 -2.77 17.69 1.34
CA THR A 16 -1.74 18.53 0.70
C THR A 16 -0.42 17.77 0.62
N GLY A 17 0.10 17.54 -0.60
CA GLY A 17 1.30 16.73 -0.83
C GLY A 17 1.02 15.25 -1.16
N SER A 18 -0.24 14.85 -1.32
CA SER A 18 -0.62 13.55 -1.85
C SER A 18 -0.74 13.54 -3.37
N ALA A 19 -0.41 12.41 -4.00
CA ALA A 19 -0.75 12.21 -5.41
C ALA A 19 -2.27 12.24 -5.63
N PRO A 20 -2.73 12.59 -6.85
CA PRO A 20 -4.14 12.50 -7.20
C PRO A 20 -4.66 11.09 -6.93
N CYS A 21 -5.90 10.99 -6.41
CA CYS A 21 -6.48 9.73 -5.93
C CYS A 21 -6.43 8.59 -6.97
N GLU A 22 -6.55 8.91 -8.26
CA GLU A 22 -6.41 7.95 -9.35
C GLU A 22 -5.00 7.36 -9.44
N GLU A 23 -3.97 8.21 -9.41
CA GLU A 23 -2.57 7.76 -9.43
C GLU A 23 -2.20 7.03 -8.14
N ALA A 24 -2.64 7.54 -6.98
CA ALA A 24 -2.46 6.88 -5.70
C ALA A 24 -3.05 5.46 -5.70
N THR A 25 -4.27 5.31 -6.20
CA THR A 25 -4.93 3.99 -6.33
C THR A 25 -4.18 3.08 -7.29
N ARG A 26 -3.72 3.60 -8.43
CA ARG A 26 -2.97 2.83 -9.43
C ARG A 26 -1.64 2.31 -8.87
N VAL A 27 -0.88 3.17 -8.20
CA VAL A 27 0.44 2.84 -7.63
C VAL A 27 0.29 1.79 -6.53
N VAL A 28 -0.63 2.01 -5.58
CA VAL A 28 -0.87 1.06 -4.47
C VAL A 28 -1.34 -0.29 -5.00
N ARG A 29 -2.20 -0.31 -6.03
CA ARG A 29 -2.62 -1.54 -6.71
C ARG A 29 -1.46 -2.31 -7.31
N GLN A 30 -0.69 -1.67 -8.19
CA GLN A 30 0.45 -2.33 -8.83
C GLN A 30 1.48 -2.80 -7.81
N PHE A 31 1.69 -2.04 -6.74
CA PHE A 31 2.56 -2.46 -5.66
C PHE A 31 2.08 -3.75 -5.02
N HIS A 32 0.80 -3.81 -4.59
CA HIS A 32 0.24 -5.03 -4.00
C HIS A 32 0.20 -6.22 -4.96
N GLU A 33 0.01 -6.01 -6.26
CA GLU A 33 0.15 -7.06 -7.28
C GLU A 33 1.59 -7.61 -7.32
N ARG A 34 2.60 -6.75 -7.12
CA ARG A 34 4.02 -7.13 -7.13
C ARG A 34 4.47 -7.88 -5.87
N ILE A 35 3.90 -7.53 -4.72
CA ILE A 35 4.17 -8.18 -3.42
C ILE A 35 3.17 -9.29 -3.09
N ALA A 36 2.24 -9.60 -4.01
CA ALA A 36 1.30 -10.70 -3.87
C ALA A 36 2.03 -12.02 -3.57
N GLY A 37 1.58 -12.73 -2.54
CA GLY A 37 2.21 -13.97 -2.07
C GLY A 37 3.51 -13.79 -1.27
N ARG A 38 4.04 -12.56 -1.13
CA ARG A 38 5.20 -12.27 -0.25
C ARG A 38 4.79 -11.90 1.17
N GLN A 39 3.57 -11.40 1.35
CA GLN A 39 3.03 -11.05 2.67
C GLN A 39 1.75 -11.84 2.92
N ALA A 40 1.88 -13.10 3.29
CA ALA A 40 0.75 -13.90 3.73
C ALA A 40 0.06 -13.27 4.96
N ALA A 41 -1.22 -13.57 5.16
CA ALA A 41 -1.94 -13.18 6.37
C ALA A 41 -1.21 -13.69 7.62
N GLY A 42 -0.82 -12.79 8.52
CA GLY A 42 -0.04 -13.11 9.73
C GLY A 42 1.48 -13.05 9.56
N SER A 43 1.99 -12.61 8.40
CA SER A 43 3.42 -12.30 8.27
C SER A 43 3.79 -11.04 9.07
N ASP A 44 4.91 -11.12 9.78
CA ASP A 44 5.53 -9.98 10.48
C ASP A 44 6.58 -9.27 9.61
N GLU A 45 6.74 -9.70 8.35
CA GLU A 45 7.72 -9.12 7.44
C GLU A 45 7.09 -7.98 6.62
N PRO A 46 7.70 -6.78 6.64
CA PRO A 46 7.34 -5.73 5.70
C PRO A 46 7.79 -6.13 4.29
N ALA A 47 7.01 -5.75 3.28
CA ALA A 47 7.45 -5.84 1.89
C ALA A 47 7.78 -4.46 1.34
N THR A 48 8.85 -4.39 0.57
CA THR A 48 9.28 -3.16 -0.10
C THR A 48 9.37 -3.40 -1.60
N GLY A 49 9.21 -2.34 -2.37
CA GLY A 49 9.35 -2.40 -3.81
C GLY A 49 9.02 -1.08 -4.48
N SER A 50 9.57 -0.90 -5.68
CA SER A 50 9.37 0.32 -6.46
C SER A 50 8.38 0.10 -7.61
N VAL A 51 7.50 1.07 -7.85
CA VAL A 51 6.44 1.03 -8.88
C VAL A 51 6.32 2.40 -9.54
N GLU A 52 6.45 2.50 -10.87
CA GLU A 52 6.31 3.78 -11.60
C GLU A 52 7.17 4.94 -11.01
N GLY A 53 8.32 4.61 -10.42
CA GLY A 53 9.21 5.56 -9.75
C GLY A 53 8.76 6.00 -8.35
N TRP A 54 7.77 5.32 -7.77
CA TRP A 54 7.39 5.40 -6.37
C TRP A 54 8.10 4.32 -5.57
N ASP A 55 8.66 4.67 -4.42
CA ASP A 55 9.20 3.71 -3.47
C ASP A 55 8.14 3.38 -2.43
N CYS A 56 7.66 2.14 -2.48
CA CYS A 56 6.56 1.66 -1.67
C CYS A 56 7.04 0.69 -0.59
N VAL A 57 6.44 0.84 0.59
CA VAL A 57 6.61 -0.05 1.74
C VAL A 57 5.22 -0.46 2.21
N SER A 58 4.96 -1.76 2.21
CA SER A 58 3.82 -2.34 2.93
C SER A 58 4.33 -2.85 4.27
N GLY A 59 3.81 -2.29 5.34
CA GLY A 59 4.07 -2.75 6.70
C GLY A 59 3.58 -4.18 6.90
N PRO A 60 4.03 -4.84 7.97
CA PRO A 60 3.64 -6.20 8.24
C PRO A 60 2.12 -6.31 8.49
N PRO A 61 1.43 -7.27 7.86
CA PRO A 61 -0.01 -7.44 8.05
C PRO A 61 -0.40 -7.68 9.52
N SER A 62 0.46 -8.29 10.33
CA SER A 62 0.25 -8.45 11.78
C SER A 62 0.16 -7.12 12.56
N ALA A 63 0.67 -6.01 12.01
CA ALA A 63 0.66 -4.68 12.64
C ALA A 63 -0.29 -3.69 11.94
N GLN A 64 -1.46 -4.15 11.48
CA GLN A 64 -2.45 -3.39 10.69
C GLN A 64 -2.05 -3.09 9.23
N GLY A 65 -0.90 -3.59 8.74
CA GLY A 65 -0.65 -3.75 7.30
C GLY A 65 -0.80 -2.50 6.41
N GLY A 66 -0.40 -1.31 6.90
CA GLY A 66 -0.47 -0.08 6.11
C GLY A 66 0.55 -0.04 4.96
N THR A 67 0.20 0.60 3.86
CA THR A 67 1.09 0.82 2.70
C THR A 67 1.41 2.30 2.56
N SER A 68 2.69 2.63 2.41
CA SER A 68 3.17 3.98 2.15
C SER A 68 4.02 3.98 0.89
N CYS A 69 3.73 4.87 -0.05
CA CYS A 69 4.52 5.08 -1.27
C CYS A 69 5.00 6.53 -1.35
N GLY A 70 6.29 6.75 -1.53
CA GLY A 70 6.89 8.08 -1.71
C GLY A 70 7.44 8.29 -3.11
N LYS A 71 7.27 9.50 -3.66
CA LYS A 71 7.89 9.94 -4.91
C LYS A 71 8.24 11.43 -4.84
N GLY A 72 9.51 11.72 -4.57
CA GLY A 72 9.97 13.09 -4.35
C GLY A 72 9.25 13.72 -3.16
N THR A 73 8.44 14.76 -3.40
CA THR A 73 7.62 15.42 -2.37
C THR A 73 6.23 14.83 -2.21
N LEU A 74 5.85 13.85 -3.05
CA LEU A 74 4.53 13.23 -3.02
C LEU A 74 4.54 12.00 -2.13
N THR A 75 3.46 11.85 -1.36
CA THR A 75 3.24 10.66 -0.53
C THR A 75 1.86 10.06 -0.84
N VAL A 76 1.77 8.74 -0.82
CA VAL A 76 0.51 8.00 -0.88
C VAL A 76 0.47 7.09 0.32
N LEU A 77 -0.64 7.15 1.04
CA LEU A 77 -0.89 6.28 2.19
C LEU A 77 -2.09 5.39 1.88
N ALA A 78 -2.05 4.17 2.36
CA ALA A 78 -3.16 3.26 2.34
C ALA A 78 -3.15 2.43 3.62
N ALA A 79 -4.33 2.11 4.13
CA ALA A 79 -4.49 1.32 5.33
C ALA A 79 -5.30 0.06 5.02
N VAL A 80 -4.98 -1.02 5.73
CA VAL A 80 -5.91 -2.16 5.78
C VAL A 80 -7.08 -1.75 6.66
N VAL A 81 -8.28 -1.91 6.12
CA VAL A 81 -9.53 -1.75 6.86
C VAL A 81 -10.13 -3.13 7.11
N PRO A 82 -10.60 -3.42 8.34
CA PRO A 82 -11.34 -4.65 8.58
C PRO A 82 -12.57 -4.66 7.67
N ALA A 83 -12.81 -5.80 7.01
CA ALA A 83 -14.10 -6.02 6.36
C ALA A 83 -15.14 -6.17 7.46
N GLU A 84 -16.15 -5.29 7.45
CA GLU A 84 -17.32 -5.35 8.34
C GLU A 84 -18.12 -6.63 8.13
#